data_AF-A0A6A7AQ06-F1
#
_entry.id   AF-A0A6A7AQ06-F1
#
_cell.length_a   1.000
_cell.length_b   1.000
_cell.length_c   1.000
_cell.angle_alpha   90.00
_cell.angle_beta   90.00
_cell.angle_gamma   90.00
#
_symmetry.space_group_name_H-M   'P 1'
#
loop_
_entity.id
_entity.type
_entity.pdbx_description
1 polymer ?
#
loop_
_entity_poly.entity_id
_entity_poly.type
_entity_poly.pdbx_seq_one_letter_code
_entity_poly.pdbx_strand_id
1 'polypeptide(L)'
;MRLLNSSNRDAPSHEQLPSQLDFLTNHIIRSSEECLVPDDGLECGVCLEDLVPVAQSIRPGSRLADPVVYLKPCAHFFHVLCIVRWHNSSRPERNTCPLCRRVLFVADPLTPTQIRLLHGDSRPLGPHRLPGPDEEIAPWEIYSRDMEASYAVSLEIDRVSVSGGDYRWMEVTKLVRDNIMVAGGRLRPEFVPHSDTSVLLAFAISVLWSVVRFPRTVESPAFVSFNLWIDALIEQQEDPDVYVDIHSHGLFDCNFLKVSTVPKMYRISRRAWASKALNLRAQLALARERERESGSLAAVVQAEKTG
;
A
#
# COMPACT_ATOMS: atom_id res chain seq x y z
N MET A 1 -49.67 29.20 -4.62
CA MET A 1 -48.38 28.73 -4.10
C MET A 1 -48.17 29.33 -2.72
N ARG A 2 -48.50 28.59 -1.66
CA ARG A 2 -48.27 29.01 -0.27
C ARG A 2 -46.85 28.63 0.13
N LEU A 3 -46.04 29.63 0.47
CA LEU A 3 -44.75 29.44 1.13
C LEU A 3 -45.04 28.97 2.57
N LEU A 4 -44.68 27.73 2.87
CA LEU A 4 -44.71 27.21 4.24
C LEU A 4 -43.46 27.68 4.96
N ASN A 5 -43.73 28.44 6.03
CA ASN A 5 -42.80 28.89 7.05
C ASN A 5 -41.89 27.76 7.53
N SER A 6 -40.59 28.05 7.48
CA SER A 6 -39.55 27.34 8.21
C SER A 6 -39.80 27.51 9.71
N SER A 7 -40.54 26.58 10.30
CA SER A 7 -40.59 26.38 11.74
C SER A 7 -39.20 25.95 12.20
N ASN A 8 -38.52 26.90 12.83
CA ASN A 8 -37.37 26.76 13.69
C ASN A 8 -37.62 25.58 14.63
N ARG A 9 -37.07 24.40 14.32
CA ARG A 9 -37.12 23.24 15.21
C ARG A 9 -36.09 23.48 16.29
N ASP A 10 -36.57 23.53 17.52
CA ASP A 10 -35.78 23.51 18.74
C ASP A 10 -34.59 22.56 18.57
N ALA A 11 -33.38 23.13 18.61
CA ALA A 11 -32.19 22.31 18.75
C ALA A 11 -32.36 21.52 20.05
N PRO A 12 -32.35 20.18 20.01
CA PRO A 12 -32.56 19.40 21.21
C PRO A 12 -31.51 19.82 22.23
N SER A 13 -31.96 20.26 23.41
CA SER A 13 -31.12 20.37 24.60
C SER A 13 -30.22 19.14 24.64
N HIS A 14 -28.89 19.33 24.74
CA HIS A 14 -27.91 18.25 24.77
C HIS A 14 -28.35 17.15 25.76
N GLU A 15 -29.11 16.20 25.25
CA GLU A 15 -29.52 15.00 25.95
C GLU A 15 -28.21 14.37 26.34
N GLN A 16 -27.99 14.20 27.64
CA GLN A 16 -26.72 13.73 28.16
C GLN A 16 -26.38 12.43 27.43
N LEU A 17 -25.40 12.50 26.53
CA LEU A 17 -24.98 11.35 25.77
C LEU A 17 -24.52 10.27 26.76
N PRO A 18 -24.90 9.00 26.57
CA PRO A 18 -24.48 7.93 27.46
C PRO A 18 -22.95 7.78 27.44
N SER A 19 -22.40 7.15 28.47
CA SER A 19 -21.00 6.72 28.43
C SER A 19 -20.81 5.61 27.38
N GLN A 20 -19.58 5.40 26.94
CA GLN A 20 -19.28 4.32 26.00
C GLN A 20 -19.72 2.94 26.53
N LEU A 21 -19.44 2.63 27.80
CA LEU A 21 -19.86 1.39 28.42
C LEU A 21 -21.39 1.23 28.41
N ASP A 22 -22.11 2.26 28.85
CA ASP A 22 -23.57 2.24 28.88
C ASP A 22 -24.17 2.03 27.49
N PHE A 23 -23.64 2.73 26.48
CA PHE A 23 -24.08 2.56 25.10
C PHE A 23 -23.86 1.14 24.59
N LEU A 24 -22.65 0.59 24.78
CA LEU A 24 -22.32 -0.76 24.32
C LEU A 24 -23.18 -1.84 24.99
N THR A 25 -23.60 -1.62 26.23
CA THR A 25 -24.44 -2.56 26.97
C THR A 25 -25.93 -2.42 26.63
N ASN A 26 -26.44 -1.19 26.53
CA ASN A 26 -27.88 -0.93 26.55
C ASN A 26 -28.46 -0.41 25.23
N HIS A 27 -27.61 0.03 24.29
CA HIS A 27 -28.06 0.72 23.07
C HIS A 27 -27.69 -0.01 21.76
N ILE A 28 -26.99 -1.14 21.86
CA ILE A 28 -26.78 -2.09 20.77
C ILE A 28 -27.79 -3.23 20.94
N ILE A 29 -28.90 -3.16 20.22
CA ILE A 29 -30.02 -4.07 20.41
C ILE A 29 -29.97 -5.20 19.39
N ARG A 30 -30.02 -6.44 19.86
CA ARG A 30 -30.07 -7.62 18.98
C ARG A 30 -31.32 -7.55 18.10
N SER A 31 -31.13 -7.75 16.80
CA SER A 31 -32.24 -7.86 15.86
C SER A 31 -32.92 -9.22 16.05
N SER A 32 -34.24 -9.19 16.18
CA SER A 32 -35.12 -10.36 16.35
C SER A 32 -36.51 -10.03 15.81
N GLU A 33 -37.35 -11.05 15.62
CA GLU A 33 -38.74 -10.89 15.18
C GLU A 33 -39.60 -10.06 16.16
N GLU A 34 -39.21 -10.04 17.44
CA GLU A 34 -39.87 -9.24 18.49
C GLU A 34 -39.46 -7.75 18.46
N CYS A 35 -38.48 -7.39 17.62
CA CYS A 35 -37.87 -6.07 17.53
C CYS A 35 -37.79 -5.62 16.05
N LEU A 36 -36.77 -4.83 15.71
CA LEU A 36 -36.49 -4.45 14.32
C LEU A 36 -35.64 -5.53 13.64
N VAL A 37 -36.02 -5.86 12.41
CA VAL A 37 -35.28 -6.73 11.49
C VAL A 37 -34.79 -5.93 10.29
N PRO A 38 -33.61 -6.23 9.74
CA PRO A 38 -33.14 -5.57 8.52
C PRO A 38 -34.04 -5.98 7.34
N ASP A 39 -34.23 -5.07 6.40
CA ASP A 39 -34.87 -5.38 5.12
C ASP A 39 -34.03 -6.39 4.32
N ASP A 40 -34.69 -7.14 3.43
CA ASP A 40 -34.01 -8.10 2.56
C ASP A 40 -32.95 -7.40 1.67
N GLY A 41 -31.75 -7.99 1.61
CA GLY A 41 -30.64 -7.45 0.82
C GLY A 41 -29.92 -6.25 1.44
N LEU A 42 -30.21 -5.91 2.71
CA LEU A 42 -29.46 -4.86 3.40
C LEU A 42 -28.04 -5.34 3.76
N GLU A 43 -27.04 -4.55 3.40
CA GLU A 43 -25.63 -4.82 3.70
C GLU A 43 -25.18 -4.12 5.00
N CYS A 44 -24.23 -4.74 5.69
CA CYS A 44 -23.56 -4.14 6.84
C CYS A 44 -22.66 -2.99 6.40
N GLY A 45 -22.95 -1.75 6.81
CA GLY A 45 -22.15 -0.56 6.45
C GLY A 45 -20.70 -0.53 6.98
N VAL A 46 -20.20 -1.61 7.58
CA VAL A 46 -18.82 -1.75 8.07
C VAL A 46 -18.02 -2.77 7.26
N CYS A 47 -18.56 -3.98 7.04
CA CYS A 47 -17.88 -5.04 6.27
C CYS A 47 -18.40 -5.21 4.84
N LEU A 48 -19.54 -4.59 4.50
CA LEU A 48 -20.22 -4.70 3.21
C LEU A 48 -20.71 -6.12 2.87
N GLU A 49 -20.92 -6.96 3.88
CA GLU A 49 -21.55 -8.28 3.73
C GLU A 49 -23.04 -8.22 4.12
N ASP A 50 -23.84 -9.13 3.57
CA ASP A 50 -25.29 -9.23 3.81
C ASP A 50 -25.64 -9.38 5.29
N LEU A 51 -26.69 -8.67 5.72
CA LEU A 51 -27.29 -8.80 7.05
C LEU A 51 -28.41 -9.83 7.00
N VAL A 52 -28.07 -11.10 7.26
CA VAL A 52 -29.05 -12.18 7.29
C VAL A 52 -29.77 -12.20 8.65
N PRO A 53 -31.10 -12.07 8.72
CA PRO A 53 -31.86 -12.22 9.96
C PRO A 53 -31.66 -13.61 10.58
N VAL A 54 -31.63 -13.69 11.91
CA VAL A 54 -31.41 -14.95 12.66
C VAL A 54 -32.42 -16.05 12.28
N ALA A 55 -33.66 -15.68 11.92
CA ALA A 55 -34.67 -16.62 11.45
C ALA A 55 -34.25 -17.40 10.19
N GLN A 56 -33.35 -16.85 9.38
CA GLN A 56 -32.87 -17.45 8.13
C GLN A 56 -31.49 -18.12 8.25
N SER A 57 -30.81 -18.01 9.39
CA SER A 57 -29.43 -18.49 9.58
C SER A 57 -29.31 -19.99 9.88
N ILE A 58 -30.42 -20.73 9.94
CA ILE A 58 -30.46 -22.19 10.21
C ILE A 58 -30.43 -22.95 8.88
N ARG A 59 -29.44 -22.68 8.02
CA ARG A 59 -29.14 -23.54 6.87
C ARG A 59 -27.91 -24.39 7.18
N PRO A 60 -28.00 -25.74 7.12
CA PRO A 60 -26.85 -26.61 7.36
C PRO A 60 -25.72 -26.31 6.37
N GLY A 61 -24.53 -25.98 6.88
CA GLY A 61 -23.32 -25.73 6.07
C GLY A 61 -22.96 -24.26 5.85
N SER A 62 -23.80 -23.30 6.25
CA SER A 62 -23.39 -21.89 6.31
C SER A 62 -22.51 -21.64 7.53
N ARG A 63 -21.42 -20.89 7.37
CA ARG A 63 -20.69 -20.33 8.54
C ARG A 63 -21.72 -19.61 9.42
N LEU A 64 -21.64 -19.80 10.74
CA LEU A 64 -22.49 -19.10 11.71
C LEU A 64 -22.51 -17.62 11.34
N ALA A 65 -23.63 -17.13 10.82
CA ALA A 65 -23.77 -15.73 10.49
C ALA A 65 -23.61 -14.92 11.78
N ASP A 66 -22.72 -13.93 11.77
CA ASP A 66 -22.55 -13.06 12.93
C ASP A 66 -23.91 -12.43 13.28
N PRO A 67 -24.33 -12.41 14.56
CA PRO A 67 -25.64 -11.88 14.92
C PRO A 67 -25.81 -10.44 14.46
N VAL A 68 -27.00 -10.09 13.98
CA VAL A 68 -27.34 -8.72 13.55
C VAL A 68 -27.88 -7.92 14.74
N VAL A 69 -27.50 -6.65 14.81
CA VAL A 69 -27.97 -5.66 15.80
C VAL A 69 -28.39 -4.38 15.09
N TYR A 70 -29.19 -3.56 15.77
CA TYR A 70 -29.43 -2.18 15.39
C TYR A 70 -29.05 -1.21 16.52
N LEU A 71 -28.69 0.03 16.15
CA LEU A 71 -28.26 1.05 17.10
C LEU A 71 -29.40 1.99 17.46
N LYS A 72 -29.63 2.24 18.76
CA LYS A 72 -30.45 3.39 19.18
C LYS A 72 -29.60 4.68 19.15
N PRO A 73 -30.16 5.84 18.79
CA PRO A 73 -31.55 6.07 18.36
C PRO A 73 -31.75 6.03 16.82
N CYS A 74 -30.75 5.64 16.04
CA CYS A 74 -30.81 5.79 14.58
C CYS A 74 -31.34 4.58 13.80
N ALA A 75 -31.54 3.44 14.47
CA ALA A 75 -32.06 2.18 13.92
C ALA A 75 -31.28 1.59 12.73
N HIS A 76 -30.02 1.97 12.55
CA HIS A 76 -29.15 1.36 11.53
C HIS A 76 -28.63 0.00 11.97
N PHE A 77 -28.56 -0.95 11.03
CA PHE A 77 -28.19 -2.35 11.28
C PHE A 77 -26.72 -2.66 10.96
N PHE A 78 -26.14 -3.57 11.74
CA PHE A 78 -24.76 -4.06 11.58
C PHE A 78 -24.63 -5.48 12.15
N HIS A 79 -23.58 -6.22 11.76
CA HIS A 79 -23.14 -7.39 12.54
C HIS A 79 -22.59 -6.93 13.90
N VAL A 80 -22.90 -7.66 14.97
CA VAL A 80 -22.44 -7.37 16.35
C VAL A 80 -20.94 -7.12 16.38
N LEU A 81 -20.13 -8.03 15.82
CA LEU A 81 -18.68 -7.94 15.87
C LEU A 81 -18.16 -6.70 15.13
N CYS A 82 -18.77 -6.36 13.99
CA CYS A 82 -18.38 -5.22 13.19
C CYS A 82 -18.59 -3.90 13.94
N ILE A 83 -19.77 -3.72 14.54
CA ILE A 83 -20.09 -2.45 15.21
C ILE A 83 -19.41 -2.30 16.57
N VAL A 84 -19.24 -3.40 17.31
CA VAL A 84 -18.45 -3.40 18.55
C VAL A 84 -16.99 -3.06 18.26
N ARG A 85 -16.40 -3.60 17.18
CA ARG A 85 -15.03 -3.25 16.77
C ARG A 85 -14.91 -1.79 16.33
N TRP A 86 -15.91 -1.25 15.63
CA TRP A 86 -15.95 0.16 15.25
C TRP A 86 -15.88 1.06 16.49
N HIS A 87 -16.77 0.82 17.46
CA HIS A 87 -16.87 1.61 18.69
C HIS A 87 -15.66 1.48 19.62
N ASN A 88 -14.97 0.34 19.59
CA ASN A 88 -13.72 0.12 20.35
C ASN A 88 -12.44 0.42 19.54
N SER A 89 -12.57 0.93 18.31
CA SER A 89 -11.41 1.28 17.49
C SER A 89 -10.70 2.51 18.05
N SER A 90 -9.51 2.82 17.53
CA SER A 90 -8.82 4.05 17.89
C SER A 90 -9.34 5.28 17.12
N ARG A 91 -10.27 5.12 16.17
CA ARG A 91 -10.70 6.23 15.30
C ARG A 91 -11.31 7.40 16.08
N PRO A 92 -11.11 8.65 15.63
CA PRO A 92 -11.77 9.82 16.22
C PRO A 92 -13.30 9.69 16.19
N GLU A 93 -13.87 9.12 15.13
CA GLU A 93 -15.32 9.01 14.91
C GLU A 93 -15.94 7.75 15.53
N ARG A 94 -15.21 7.01 16.39
CA ARG A 94 -15.68 5.75 16.99
C ARG A 94 -16.94 5.91 17.82
N ASN A 95 -17.30 7.12 18.23
CA ASN A 95 -18.55 7.40 18.94
C ASN A 95 -19.74 7.74 18.03
N THR A 96 -19.59 7.59 16.72
CA THR A 96 -20.65 7.88 15.76
C THR A 96 -21.18 6.60 15.11
N CYS A 97 -22.42 6.66 14.64
CA CYS A 97 -22.97 5.65 13.74
C CYS A 97 -22.22 5.66 12.40
N PRO A 98 -21.72 4.52 11.88
CA PRO A 98 -21.00 4.48 10.59
C PRO A 98 -21.81 5.02 9.39
N LEU A 99 -23.14 4.82 9.39
CA LEU A 99 -24.02 5.19 8.29
C LEU A 99 -24.46 6.66 8.36
N CYS A 100 -25.06 7.08 9.47
CA CYS A 100 -25.62 8.44 9.59
C CYS A 100 -24.74 9.45 10.33
N ARG A 101 -23.58 9.03 10.86
CA ARG A 101 -22.62 9.88 11.60
C ARG A 101 -23.17 10.57 12.84
N ARG A 102 -24.40 10.24 13.27
CA ARG A 102 -24.95 10.69 14.56
C ARG A 102 -24.01 10.29 15.68
N VAL A 103 -23.68 11.23 16.57
CA VAL A 103 -22.95 10.97 17.81
C VAL A 103 -23.85 10.18 18.74
N LEU A 104 -23.35 9.05 19.23
CA LEU A 104 -24.13 8.06 19.97
C LEU A 104 -23.79 8.04 21.47
N PHE A 105 -22.56 8.36 21.83
CA PHE A 105 -22.07 8.35 23.21
C PHE A 105 -20.85 9.25 23.39
N VAL A 106 -20.44 9.46 24.64
CA VAL A 106 -19.15 10.05 24.99
C VAL A 106 -18.10 8.94 25.02
N ALA A 107 -17.14 8.99 24.08
CA ALA A 107 -16.10 7.97 23.99
C ALA A 107 -15.16 8.04 25.19
N ASP A 108 -14.72 6.89 25.69
CA ASP A 108 -13.67 6.85 26.69
C ASP A 108 -12.37 7.41 26.08
N PRO A 109 -11.55 8.14 26.86
CA PRO A 109 -10.23 8.57 26.40
C PRO A 109 -9.43 7.38 25.87
N LEU A 110 -8.74 7.57 24.75
CA LEU A 110 -7.90 6.53 24.21
C LEU A 110 -6.76 6.24 25.18
N THR A 111 -6.45 4.95 25.36
CA THR A 111 -5.29 4.55 26.15
C THR A 111 -4.00 5.08 25.49
N PRO A 112 -2.91 5.31 26.23
CA PRO A 112 -1.62 5.69 25.65
C PRO A 112 -1.14 4.74 24.56
N THR A 113 -1.46 3.43 24.67
CA THR A 113 -1.16 2.45 23.61
C THR A 113 -1.99 2.68 22.35
N GLN A 114 -3.29 2.96 22.46
CA GLN A 114 -4.13 3.29 21.30
C GLN A 114 -3.74 4.63 20.66
N ILE A 115 -3.30 5.61 21.45
CA ILE A 115 -2.77 6.88 20.93
C ILE A 115 -1.49 6.64 20.13
N ARG A 116 -0.56 5.81 20.63
CA ARG A 116 0.62 5.39 19.85
C ARG A 116 0.25 4.70 18.54
N LEU A 117 -0.81 3.89 18.53
CA LEU A 117 -1.33 3.24 17.33
C LEU A 117 -2.10 4.18 16.38
N LEU A 118 -2.48 5.39 16.81
CA LEU A 118 -3.08 6.40 15.93
C LEU A 118 -2.03 7.20 15.15
N HIS A 119 -0.87 7.41 15.76
CA HIS A 119 0.20 8.21 15.18
C HIS A 119 1.15 7.41 14.28
N GLY A 120 0.84 6.13 14.02
CA GLY A 120 1.49 5.34 12.99
C GLY A 120 0.48 4.38 12.38
N ASP A 121 0.38 4.36 11.04
CA ASP A 121 -0.48 3.52 10.20
C ASP A 121 -0.32 1.98 10.40
N SER A 122 0.34 1.55 11.47
CA SER A 122 0.55 0.18 11.84
C SER A 122 -0.55 -0.28 12.80
N ARG A 123 -1.76 -0.56 12.26
CA ARG A 123 -2.62 -1.51 12.98
C ARG A 123 -1.79 -2.77 13.23
N PRO A 124 -1.72 -3.32 14.45
CA PRO A 124 -1.28 -4.68 14.62
C PRO A 124 -2.32 -5.50 13.87
N LEU A 125 -1.97 -5.94 12.66
CA LEU A 125 -2.78 -6.89 11.95
C LEU A 125 -2.85 -8.10 12.89
N GLY A 126 -4.06 -8.58 13.15
CA GLY A 126 -4.24 -9.92 13.69
C GLY A 126 -3.51 -10.94 12.79
N PRO A 127 -3.65 -12.25 13.06
CA PRO A 127 -3.02 -13.26 12.21
C PRO A 127 -3.29 -12.94 10.74
N HIS A 128 -2.22 -12.85 9.94
CA HIS A 128 -2.31 -12.54 8.52
C HIS A 128 -3.32 -13.52 7.90
N ARG A 129 -4.30 -13.00 7.17
CA ARG A 129 -5.28 -13.83 6.47
C ARG A 129 -4.52 -14.87 5.64
N LEU A 130 -5.00 -16.12 5.64
CA LEU A 130 -4.47 -17.11 4.71
C LEU A 130 -4.74 -16.65 3.27
N PRO A 131 -3.73 -16.60 2.40
CA PRO A 131 -3.94 -16.28 0.99
C PRO A 131 -4.94 -17.25 0.35
N GLY A 132 -5.79 -16.71 -0.52
CA GLY A 132 -6.69 -17.50 -1.35
C GLY A 132 -5.96 -18.36 -2.41
N PRO A 133 -6.69 -19.16 -3.20
CA PRO A 133 -6.11 -20.08 -4.18
C PRO A 133 -5.17 -19.43 -5.21
N ASP A 134 -5.43 -18.17 -5.57
CA ASP A 134 -4.64 -17.41 -6.56
C ASP A 134 -3.80 -16.30 -5.93
N GLU A 135 -3.68 -16.31 -4.60
CA GLU A 135 -2.87 -15.38 -3.83
C GLU A 135 -1.64 -16.08 -3.27
N GLU A 136 -0.65 -15.29 -2.88
CA GLU A 136 0.51 -15.73 -2.13
C GLU A 136 0.99 -14.59 -1.21
N ILE A 137 1.83 -14.94 -0.25
CA ILE A 137 2.44 -13.98 0.66
C ILE A 137 3.78 -13.53 0.05
N ALA A 138 3.98 -12.23 -0.06
CA ALA A 138 5.24 -11.63 -0.46
C ALA A 138 5.77 -10.68 0.62
N PRO A 139 7.10 -10.51 0.75
CA PRO A 139 7.67 -9.45 1.59
C PRO A 139 7.11 -8.09 1.18
N TRP A 140 6.58 -7.35 2.15
CA TRP A 140 5.92 -6.07 1.91
C TRP A 140 6.87 -5.05 1.27
N GLU A 141 8.13 -5.03 1.66
CA GLU A 141 9.15 -4.10 1.16
C GLU A 141 9.36 -4.28 -0.33
N ILE A 142 9.47 -5.54 -0.78
CA ILE A 142 9.65 -5.87 -2.19
C ILE A 142 8.43 -5.46 -2.99
N TYR A 143 7.23 -5.84 -2.51
CA TYR A 143 5.99 -5.52 -3.19
C TYR A 143 5.75 -4.01 -3.27
N SER A 144 5.89 -3.30 -2.16
CA SER A 144 5.66 -1.86 -2.09
C SER A 144 6.63 -1.09 -2.95
N ARG A 145 7.91 -1.48 -2.96
CA ARG A 145 8.92 -0.88 -3.83
C ARG A 145 8.61 -1.09 -5.31
N ASP A 146 8.18 -2.28 -5.70
CA ASP A 146 7.83 -2.58 -7.11
C ASP A 146 6.56 -1.81 -7.54
N MET A 147 5.57 -1.67 -6.64
CA MET A 147 4.36 -0.88 -6.89
C MET A 147 4.66 0.62 -7.00
N GLU A 148 5.43 1.16 -6.06
CA GLU A 148 5.82 2.58 -6.05
C GLU A 148 6.69 2.93 -7.27
N ALA A 149 7.64 2.06 -7.62
CA ALA A 149 8.43 2.21 -8.84
C ALA A 149 7.56 2.19 -10.10
N SER A 150 6.58 1.29 -10.18
CA SER A 150 5.65 1.24 -11.32
C SER A 150 4.85 2.53 -11.42
N TYR A 151 4.36 3.06 -10.29
CA TYR A 151 3.59 4.30 -10.26
C TYR A 151 4.44 5.51 -10.66
N ALA A 152 5.62 5.68 -10.06
CA ALA A 152 6.51 6.80 -10.34
C ALA A 152 7.03 6.79 -11.80
N VAL A 153 7.31 5.61 -12.37
CA VAL A 153 7.68 5.47 -13.79
C VAL A 153 6.53 5.88 -14.69
N SER A 154 5.29 5.47 -14.39
CA SER A 154 4.12 5.89 -15.17
C SER A 154 3.93 7.41 -15.15
N LEU A 155 4.04 8.05 -13.99
CA LEU A 155 3.95 9.51 -13.87
C LEU A 155 5.04 10.23 -14.69
N GLU A 156 6.25 9.69 -14.68
CA GLU A 156 7.36 10.27 -15.44
C GLU A 156 7.17 10.14 -16.95
N ILE A 157 6.63 9.01 -17.42
CA ILE A 157 6.25 8.81 -18.82
C ILE A 157 5.17 9.80 -19.24
N ASP A 158 4.15 9.99 -18.41
CA ASP A 158 3.07 10.95 -18.68
C ASP A 158 3.63 12.38 -18.74
N ARG A 159 4.51 12.74 -17.79
CA ARG A 159 5.19 14.04 -17.76
C ARG A 159 5.99 14.30 -19.04
N VAL A 160 6.81 13.33 -19.47
CA VAL A 160 7.60 13.44 -20.71
C VAL A 160 6.70 13.52 -21.93
N SER A 161 5.63 12.73 -21.99
CA SER A 161 4.68 12.73 -23.10
C SER A 161 3.98 14.08 -23.27
N VAL A 162 3.70 14.78 -22.17
CA VAL A 162 3.06 16.11 -22.17
C VAL A 162 4.07 17.24 -22.42
N SER A 163 5.24 17.18 -21.78
CA SER A 163 6.22 18.28 -21.82
C SER A 163 7.20 18.22 -22.98
N GLY A 164 7.40 17.03 -23.58
CA GLY A 164 8.45 16.78 -24.56
C GLY A 164 9.87 16.81 -23.98
N GLY A 165 10.04 16.86 -22.66
CA GLY A 165 11.34 16.87 -21.99
C GLY A 165 11.97 15.48 -21.87
N ASP A 166 13.20 15.42 -21.36
CA ASP A 166 13.90 14.15 -21.11
C ASP A 166 13.43 13.43 -19.85
N TYR A 167 13.60 12.10 -19.79
CA TYR A 167 13.32 11.30 -18.60
C TYR A 167 14.33 11.55 -17.47
N ARG A 168 13.84 11.56 -16.24
CA ARG A 168 14.59 11.87 -15.01
C ARG A 168 14.67 10.65 -14.08
N TRP A 169 15.20 9.55 -14.59
CA TRP A 169 15.15 8.25 -13.90
C TRP A 169 15.88 8.22 -12.55
N MET A 170 16.92 9.04 -12.36
CA MET A 170 17.63 9.14 -11.08
C MET A 170 16.75 9.81 -10.02
N GLU A 171 16.02 10.86 -10.39
CA GLU A 171 15.08 11.54 -9.51
C GLU A 171 13.84 10.69 -9.22
N VAL A 172 13.35 9.93 -10.22
CA VAL A 172 12.33 8.90 -10.00
C VAL A 172 12.80 7.88 -8.97
N THR A 173 14.06 7.43 -9.06
CA THR A 173 14.63 6.48 -8.08
C THR A 173 14.68 7.06 -6.66
N LYS A 174 15.12 8.32 -6.52
CA LYS A 174 15.15 9.01 -5.23
C LYS A 174 13.74 9.21 -4.66
N LEU A 175 12.77 9.58 -5.50
CA LEU A 175 11.37 9.72 -5.11
C LEU A 175 10.80 8.40 -4.56
N VAL A 176 11.01 7.29 -5.28
CA VAL A 176 10.57 5.96 -4.84
C VAL A 176 11.22 5.59 -3.51
N ARG A 177 12.53 5.82 -3.35
CA ARG A 177 13.24 5.63 -2.08
C ARG A 177 12.57 6.43 -0.97
N ASP A 178 12.43 7.74 -1.15
CA ASP A 178 11.95 8.64 -0.11
C ASP A 178 10.52 8.28 0.32
N ASN A 179 9.63 7.94 -0.62
CA ASN A 179 8.27 7.48 -0.33
C ASN A 179 8.26 6.18 0.49
N ILE A 180 9.10 5.21 0.12
CA ILE A 180 9.19 3.94 0.85
C ILE A 180 9.88 4.11 2.20
N MET A 181 10.84 5.03 2.35
CA MET A 181 11.46 5.35 3.63
C MET A 181 10.44 5.94 4.61
N VAL A 182 9.52 6.79 4.15
CA VAL A 182 8.43 7.33 4.97
C VAL A 182 7.49 6.22 5.44
N ALA A 183 7.13 5.28 4.56
CA ALA A 183 6.21 4.18 4.90
C ALA A 183 6.86 3.03 5.69
N GLY A 184 8.14 2.76 5.44
CA GLY A 184 8.87 1.61 5.97
C GLY A 184 9.31 1.78 7.41
N GLY A 185 9.58 3.02 7.83
CA GLY A 185 10.05 3.37 9.17
C GLY A 185 11.56 3.56 9.22
N ARG A 186 12.17 3.22 10.36
CA ARG A 186 13.60 3.42 10.58
C ARG A 186 14.40 2.40 9.75
N LEU A 187 15.43 2.88 9.06
CA LEU A 187 16.40 2.00 8.39
C LEU A 187 17.18 1.19 9.43
N ARG A 188 17.47 -0.08 9.13
CA ARG A 188 18.39 -0.88 9.95
C ARG A 188 19.76 -0.17 10.07
N PRO A 189 20.34 -0.04 11.28
CA PRO A 189 21.57 0.74 11.50
C PRO A 189 22.73 0.40 10.56
N GLU A 190 22.90 -0.87 10.24
CA GLU A 190 23.89 -1.43 9.32
C GLU A 190 23.76 -0.88 7.89
N PHE A 191 22.57 -0.43 7.47
CA PHE A 191 22.36 0.12 6.13
C PHE A 191 22.46 1.63 6.06
N VAL A 192 22.49 2.33 7.20
CA VAL A 192 22.60 3.80 7.24
C VAL A 192 23.84 4.32 6.48
N PRO A 193 25.04 3.72 6.65
CA PRO A 193 26.23 4.12 5.88
C PRO A 193 26.09 3.88 4.37
N HIS A 194 25.20 2.97 3.95
CA HIS A 194 25.00 2.56 2.56
C HIS A 194 23.72 3.12 1.94
N SER A 195 23.14 4.15 2.56
CA SER A 195 21.85 4.74 2.16
C SER A 195 21.85 5.32 0.74
N ASP A 196 22.99 5.86 0.30
CA ASP A 196 23.18 6.43 -1.04
C ASP A 196 23.87 5.47 -2.03
N THR A 197 24.22 4.25 -1.60
CA THR A 197 24.82 3.20 -2.45
C THR A 197 23.93 1.97 -2.52
N SER A 198 24.14 0.96 -1.66
CA SER A 198 23.43 -0.32 -1.71
C SER A 198 21.91 -0.19 -1.54
N VAL A 199 21.46 0.73 -0.69
CA VAL A 199 20.03 1.00 -0.51
C VAL A 199 19.47 1.63 -1.78
N LEU A 200 20.12 2.68 -2.29
CA LEU A 200 19.70 3.36 -3.52
C LEU A 200 19.70 2.41 -4.74
N LEU A 201 20.67 1.50 -4.83
CA LEU A 201 20.74 0.45 -5.85
C LEU A 201 19.51 -0.46 -5.81
N ALA A 202 19.05 -0.86 -4.61
CA ALA A 202 17.86 -1.69 -4.48
C ALA A 202 16.60 -1.00 -5.05
N PHE A 203 16.48 0.32 -4.90
CA PHE A 203 15.42 1.13 -5.51
C PHE A 203 15.61 1.31 -7.02
N ALA A 204 16.84 1.56 -7.47
CA ALA A 204 17.18 1.72 -8.88
C ALA A 204 16.82 0.47 -9.70
N ILE A 205 17.01 -0.73 -9.11
CA ILE A 205 16.65 -2.00 -9.74
C ILE A 205 15.14 -2.15 -9.93
N SER A 206 14.32 -1.77 -8.94
CA SER A 206 12.85 -1.79 -9.09
C SER A 206 12.36 -0.77 -10.12
N VAL A 207 12.99 0.42 -10.20
CA VAL A 207 12.72 1.40 -11.27
C VAL A 207 13.12 0.82 -12.63
N LEU A 208 14.30 0.22 -12.77
CA LEU A 208 14.74 -0.43 -14.00
C LEU A 208 13.73 -1.48 -14.47
N TRP A 209 13.27 -2.37 -13.58
CA TRP A 209 12.26 -3.38 -13.91
C TRP A 209 10.93 -2.78 -14.37
N SER A 210 10.57 -1.63 -13.81
CA SER A 210 9.35 -0.90 -14.20
C SER A 210 9.51 -0.23 -15.56
N VAL A 211 10.67 0.40 -15.84
CA VAL A 211 10.95 1.07 -17.12
C VAL A 211 10.96 0.08 -18.29
N VAL A 212 11.50 -1.13 -18.13
CA VAL A 212 11.55 -2.12 -19.24
C VAL A 212 10.19 -2.63 -19.72
N ARG A 213 9.10 -2.26 -19.03
CA ARG A 213 7.73 -2.53 -19.48
C ARG A 213 7.32 -1.65 -20.66
N PHE A 214 8.05 -0.58 -20.93
CA PHE A 214 7.73 0.42 -21.95
C PHE A 214 8.81 0.42 -23.05
N PRO A 215 8.57 -0.15 -24.24
CA PRO A 215 9.60 -0.24 -25.29
C PRO A 215 10.19 1.10 -25.73
N ARG A 216 9.35 2.16 -25.81
CA ARG A 216 9.82 3.49 -26.23
C ARG A 216 10.74 4.16 -25.22
N THR A 217 10.62 3.84 -23.93
CA THR A 217 11.45 4.47 -22.90
C THR A 217 12.85 3.86 -22.87
N VAL A 218 12.98 2.56 -23.17
CA VAL A 218 14.28 1.87 -23.17
C VAL A 218 15.19 2.28 -24.33
N GLU A 219 14.61 2.84 -25.40
CA GLU A 219 15.35 3.37 -26.55
C GLU A 219 15.86 4.82 -26.29
N SER A 220 15.46 5.44 -25.18
CA SER A 220 15.85 6.83 -24.89
C SER A 220 17.31 6.94 -24.42
N PRO A 221 18.01 8.04 -24.77
CA PRO A 221 19.34 8.33 -24.22
C PRO A 221 19.35 8.35 -22.68
N ALA A 222 18.28 8.89 -22.07
CA ALA A 222 18.12 8.93 -20.62
C ALA A 222 18.13 7.53 -19.99
N PHE A 223 17.59 6.51 -20.67
CA PHE A 223 17.65 5.13 -20.19
C PHE A 223 19.09 4.58 -20.22
N VAL A 224 19.87 4.87 -21.26
CA VAL A 224 21.28 4.48 -21.35
C VAL A 224 22.08 5.12 -20.22
N SER A 225 21.88 6.43 -19.96
CA SER A 225 22.49 7.15 -18.85
C SER A 225 22.09 6.57 -17.49
N PHE A 226 20.82 6.21 -17.31
CA PHE A 226 20.34 5.57 -16.09
C PHE A 226 20.98 4.18 -15.88
N ASN A 227 21.13 3.41 -16.95
CA ASN A 227 21.77 2.10 -16.90
C ASN A 227 23.25 2.20 -16.49
N LEU A 228 23.99 3.15 -17.08
CA LEU A 228 25.37 3.46 -16.68
C LEU A 228 25.46 3.88 -15.22
N TRP A 229 24.51 4.68 -14.75
CA TRP A 229 24.45 5.07 -13.35
C TRP A 229 24.24 3.86 -12.42
N ILE A 230 23.43 2.87 -12.82
CA ILE A 230 23.28 1.63 -12.03
C ILE A 230 24.57 0.80 -12.07
N ASP A 231 25.26 0.70 -13.21
CA ASP A 231 26.56 0.03 -13.28
C ASP A 231 27.56 0.69 -12.30
N ALA A 232 27.62 2.02 -12.26
CA ALA A 232 28.47 2.75 -11.33
C ALA A 232 28.09 2.50 -9.87
N LEU A 233 26.79 2.41 -9.53
CA LEU A 233 26.35 2.04 -8.17
C LEU A 233 26.79 0.63 -7.78
N ILE A 234 26.77 -0.32 -8.72
CA ILE A 234 27.24 -1.69 -8.49
C ILE A 234 28.75 -1.70 -8.25
N GLU A 235 29.52 -0.96 -9.05
CA GLU A 235 30.97 -0.84 -8.90
C GLU A 235 31.38 -0.16 -7.59
N GLN A 236 30.56 0.76 -7.08
CA GLN A 236 30.77 1.45 -5.80
C GLN A 236 30.37 0.62 -4.57
N GLN A 237 29.82 -0.58 -4.74
CA GLN A 237 29.49 -1.43 -3.59
C GLN A 237 30.77 -1.96 -2.95
N GLU A 238 31.10 -1.42 -1.77
CA GLU A 238 32.22 -1.90 -0.95
C GLU A 238 31.94 -3.29 -0.35
N ASP A 239 30.66 -3.58 -0.10
CA ASP A 239 30.21 -4.83 0.53
C ASP A 239 29.00 -5.43 -0.24
N PRO A 240 29.21 -6.49 -1.04
CA PRO A 240 28.13 -7.17 -1.75
C PRO A 240 27.16 -7.89 -0.79
N ASP A 241 27.60 -8.25 0.42
CA ASP A 241 26.78 -8.95 1.39
C ASP A 241 25.68 -8.02 1.93
N VAL A 242 25.92 -6.71 1.98
CA VAL A 242 24.88 -5.71 2.33
C VAL A 242 23.68 -5.82 1.39
N TYR A 243 23.91 -5.97 0.08
CA TYR A 243 22.80 -6.10 -0.87
C TYR A 243 22.05 -7.42 -0.69
N VAL A 244 22.77 -8.52 -0.47
CA VAL A 244 22.17 -9.83 -0.18
C VAL A 244 21.35 -9.78 1.11
N ASP A 245 21.85 -9.06 2.13
CA ASP A 245 21.18 -8.89 3.41
C ASP A 245 19.88 -8.08 3.30
N ILE A 246 19.89 -6.99 2.51
CA ILE A 246 18.68 -6.22 2.19
C ILE A 246 17.57 -7.11 1.60
N HIS A 247 17.93 -8.04 0.70
CA HIS A 247 16.95 -8.94 0.08
C HIS A 247 16.49 -10.07 0.99
N SER A 248 17.35 -10.52 1.89
CA SER A 248 17.09 -11.68 2.75
C SER A 248 16.33 -11.29 4.02
N HIS A 249 16.68 -10.14 4.60
CA HIS A 249 16.21 -9.73 5.93
C HIS A 249 15.46 -8.40 5.91
N GLY A 250 15.28 -7.80 4.73
CA GLY A 250 14.57 -6.54 4.58
C GLY A 250 15.39 -5.34 5.01
N LEU A 251 14.87 -4.15 4.68
CA LEU A 251 15.58 -2.87 4.79
C LEU A 251 15.37 -2.18 6.15
N PHE A 252 14.21 -2.40 6.77
CA PHE A 252 13.72 -1.61 7.90
C PHE A 252 13.89 -2.32 9.23
N ASP A 253 14.21 -1.55 10.26
CA ASP A 253 14.27 -1.99 11.65
C ASP A 253 12.84 -2.22 12.16
N CYS A 254 12.40 -3.47 12.08
CA CYS A 254 11.06 -3.89 12.48
C CYS A 254 11.10 -5.19 13.28
N ASN A 255 10.37 -5.22 14.39
CA ASN A 255 10.26 -6.40 15.26
C ASN A 255 9.32 -7.49 14.69
N PHE A 256 8.86 -7.33 13.45
CA PHE A 256 7.90 -8.22 12.81
C PHE A 256 8.12 -8.22 11.30
N LEU A 257 7.89 -9.37 10.67
CA LEU A 257 7.95 -9.48 9.21
C LEU A 257 6.73 -8.78 8.59
N LYS A 258 6.95 -7.72 7.83
CA LYS A 258 5.90 -7.08 7.03
C LYS A 258 5.67 -7.92 5.77
N VAL A 259 4.43 -8.34 5.57
CA VAL A 259 4.04 -9.11 4.39
C VAL A 259 2.78 -8.56 3.75
N SER A 260 2.67 -8.76 2.43
CA SER A 260 1.50 -8.45 1.63
C SER A 260 0.93 -9.72 1.00
N THR A 261 -0.40 -9.85 1.00
CA THR A 261 -1.09 -10.82 0.16
C THR A 261 -1.11 -10.26 -1.27
N VAL A 262 -0.54 -10.98 -2.22
CA VAL A 262 -0.43 -10.55 -3.62
C VAL A 262 -0.96 -11.64 -4.55
N PRO A 263 -1.48 -11.30 -5.74
CA PRO A 263 -1.85 -12.31 -6.74
C PRO A 263 -0.62 -13.10 -7.19
N LYS A 264 -0.73 -14.42 -7.44
CA LYS A 264 0.37 -15.24 -8.01
C LYS A 264 0.94 -14.66 -9.30
N MET A 265 0.10 -13.98 -10.08
CA MET A 265 0.49 -13.31 -11.32
C MET A 265 1.55 -12.22 -11.09
N TYR A 266 1.60 -11.61 -9.90
CA TYR A 266 2.63 -10.64 -9.54
C TYR A 266 4.02 -11.27 -9.60
N ARG A 267 4.24 -12.44 -8.98
CA ARG A 267 5.56 -13.10 -8.98
C ARG A 267 5.97 -13.59 -10.37
N ILE A 268 5.03 -14.06 -11.17
CA ILE A 268 5.27 -14.43 -12.57
C ILE A 268 5.74 -13.21 -13.35
N SER A 269 5.01 -12.09 -13.23
CA SER A 269 5.31 -10.85 -13.93
C SER A 269 6.67 -10.27 -13.49
N ARG A 270 6.93 -10.24 -12.18
CA ARG A 270 8.20 -9.77 -11.61
C ARG A 270 9.41 -10.56 -12.14
N ARG A 271 9.31 -11.89 -12.21
CA ARG A 271 10.37 -12.73 -12.80
C ARG A 271 10.60 -12.43 -14.28
N ALA A 272 9.51 -12.27 -15.04
CA ALA A 272 9.58 -11.92 -16.45
C ALA A 272 10.26 -10.55 -16.66
N TRP A 273 9.90 -9.54 -15.86
CA TRP A 273 10.50 -8.20 -15.93
C TRP A 273 11.96 -8.20 -15.51
N ALA A 274 12.32 -8.92 -14.45
CA ALA A 274 13.71 -9.07 -14.03
C ALA A 274 14.57 -9.71 -15.13
N SER A 275 14.08 -10.80 -15.75
CA SER A 275 14.77 -11.44 -16.87
C SER A 275 14.91 -10.50 -18.07
N LYS A 276 13.85 -9.76 -18.43
CA LYS A 276 13.90 -8.77 -19.50
C LYS A 276 14.92 -7.67 -19.24
N ALA A 277 14.97 -7.15 -18.01
CA ALA A 277 15.93 -6.12 -17.62
C ALA A 277 17.38 -6.62 -17.69
N LEU A 278 17.67 -7.83 -17.20
CA LEU A 278 18.99 -8.42 -17.29
C LEU A 278 19.45 -8.61 -18.74
N ASN A 279 18.58 -9.12 -19.60
CA ASN A 279 18.87 -9.30 -21.03
C ASN A 279 19.19 -7.95 -21.71
N LEU A 280 18.39 -6.92 -21.42
CA LEU A 280 18.60 -5.59 -21.98
C LEU A 280 19.92 -4.96 -21.51
N ARG A 281 20.28 -5.13 -20.23
CA ARG A 281 21.58 -4.69 -19.72
C ARG A 281 22.74 -5.39 -20.42
N ALA A 282 22.65 -6.71 -20.61
CA ALA A 282 23.67 -7.46 -21.32
C ALA A 282 23.84 -6.99 -22.77
N GLN A 283 22.74 -6.70 -23.47
CA GLN A 283 22.77 -6.13 -24.82
C GLN A 283 23.43 -4.75 -24.85
N LEU A 284 23.11 -3.87 -23.89
CA LEU A 284 23.74 -2.55 -23.79
C LEU A 284 25.24 -2.65 -23.49
N ALA A 285 25.66 -3.58 -22.62
CA ALA A 285 27.08 -3.81 -22.33
C ALA A 285 27.85 -4.26 -23.58
N LEU A 286 27.30 -5.22 -24.34
CA LEU A 286 27.89 -5.69 -25.59
C LEU A 286 27.96 -4.57 -26.66
N ALA A 287 26.93 -3.74 -26.76
CA ALA A 287 26.94 -2.60 -27.68
C ALA A 287 28.08 -1.62 -27.36
N ARG A 288 28.26 -1.29 -26.07
CA ARG A 288 29.35 -0.41 -25.61
C ARG A 288 30.74 -1.00 -25.85
N GLU A 289 30.89 -2.32 -25.73
CA GLU A 289 32.15 -2.99 -26.04
C GLU A 289 32.51 -2.88 -27.53
N ARG A 290 31.54 -3.15 -28.42
CA ARG A 290 31.73 -2.98 -29.87
C ARG A 290 32.06 -1.54 -30.27
N GLU A 291 31.44 -0.55 -29.63
CA GLU A 291 31.75 0.87 -29.85
C GLU A 291 33.18 1.20 -29.42
N ARG A 292 33.64 0.68 -28.28
CA ARG A 292 35.03 0.85 -27.80
C ARG A 292 36.04 0.23 -28.75
N GLU A 293 35.79 -0.98 -29.25
CA GLU A 293 36.65 -1.65 -30.23
C GLU A 293 36.70 -0.87 -31.56
N SER A 294 35.54 -0.41 -32.04
CA SER A 294 35.44 0.37 -33.29
C SER A 294 36.16 1.70 -33.19
N GLY A 295 36.04 2.40 -32.04
CA GLY A 295 36.76 3.65 -31.78
C GLY A 295 38.27 3.45 -31.68
N SER A 296 38.71 2.36 -31.05
CA SER A 296 40.13 1.99 -30.95
C SER A 296 40.73 1.72 -32.34
N LEU A 297 40.04 0.94 -33.18
CA LEU A 297 40.46 0.69 -34.56
C LEU A 297 40.53 1.98 -35.39
N ALA A 298 39.55 2.88 -35.25
CA ALA A 298 39.57 4.16 -35.94
C ALA A 298 40.76 5.04 -35.52
N ALA A 299 41.14 5.03 -34.24
CA ALA A 299 42.29 5.75 -33.74
C ALA A 299 43.63 5.19 -34.29
N VAL A 300 43.76 3.87 -34.38
CA VAL A 300 44.95 3.21 -34.97
C VAL A 300 45.09 3.57 -36.45
N VAL A 301 44.00 3.45 -37.23
CA VAL A 301 44.01 3.80 -38.67
C VAL A 301 44.34 5.28 -38.89
N GLN A 302 43.90 6.17 -37.99
CA GLN A 302 44.24 7.59 -38.09
C GLN A 302 45.72 7.85 -37.79
N ALA A 303 46.30 7.15 -36.80
CA ALA A 303 47.71 7.27 -36.46
C ALA A 303 48.62 6.83 -37.62
N GLU A 304 48.29 5.73 -38.30
CA GLU A 304 49.02 5.22 -39.47
C GLU A 304 48.99 6.18 -40.68
N LYS A 305 47.94 7.00 -40.81
CA LYS A 305 47.86 8.00 -41.89
C LYS A 305 48.66 9.28 -41.62
N THR A 306 49.05 9.51 -40.37
CA THR A 306 49.72 10.75 -39.93
C THR A 306 51.21 10.61 -39.65
N GLY A 307 51.75 9.39 -39.66
CA GLY A 307 53.19 9.09 -39.50
C GLY A 307 53.83 8.69 -40.81
#